data_AF-A0A5U8K899-F1
#
_entry.id   AF-A0A5U8K899-F1
#
_cell.length_a   1.000
_cell.length_b   1.000
_cell.length_c   1.000
_cell.angle_alpha   90.00
_cell.angle_beta   90.00
_cell.angle_gamma   90.00
#
_symmetry.space_group_name_H-M   'P 1'
#
loop_
_entity.id
_entity.type
_entity.pdbx_description
1 polymer ?
#
loop_
_entity_poly.entity_id
_entity_poly.type
_entity_poly.pdbx_seq_one_letter_code
_entity_poly.pdbx_strand_id
1 'polypeptide(L)'
;MTAVAATKVTATMKRRPRSGKNKVEPRAQTAPKKFLFQLRARDNEYGVSEETFTRLMEELDLNQTELVHKALRYLAHDVLPAYEPDNGPLTDAQHATISEMSGMEISEEDLDSPLFK
;
A
#
# COMPACT_ATOMS: atom_id res chain seq x y z
N MET A 1 54.04 13.37 -38.99
CA MET A 1 54.26 13.89 -37.63
C MET A 1 52.88 14.07 -37.00
N THR A 2 52.37 13.08 -36.25
CA THR A 2 52.30 13.03 -34.76
C THR A 2 51.53 14.23 -34.16
N ALA A 3 50.53 14.13 -33.27
CA ALA A 3 50.02 13.03 -32.46
C ALA A 3 48.57 13.36 -32.00
N VAL A 4 47.77 12.32 -31.77
CA VAL A 4 46.45 12.36 -31.13
C VAL A 4 46.64 12.50 -29.62
N ALA A 5 46.09 13.56 -29.02
CA ALA A 5 46.12 13.75 -27.56
C ALA A 5 44.91 13.05 -26.91
N ALA A 6 45.19 11.96 -26.22
CA ALA A 6 44.26 11.31 -25.30
C ALA A 6 44.36 11.98 -23.93
N THR A 7 43.24 12.48 -23.40
CA THR A 7 43.15 12.89 -21.99
C THR A 7 42.08 12.06 -21.30
N LYS A 8 42.55 11.14 -20.47
CA LYS A 8 41.75 10.25 -19.61
C LYS A 8 41.07 11.08 -18.52
N VAL A 9 39.75 10.98 -18.42
CA VAL A 9 38.98 11.55 -17.31
C VAL A 9 39.00 10.54 -16.16
N THR A 10 39.91 10.74 -15.21
CA THR A 10 39.96 9.94 -13.97
C THR A 10 38.99 10.58 -12.97
N ALA A 11 37.72 10.17 -13.01
CA ALA A 11 36.73 10.57 -12.02
C ALA A 11 36.91 9.71 -10.75
N THR A 12 37.69 10.21 -9.80
CA THR A 12 37.81 9.63 -8.45
C THR A 12 36.49 9.85 -7.70
N MET A 13 35.57 8.89 -7.81
CA MET A 13 34.30 8.92 -7.09
C MET A 13 34.53 8.56 -5.61
N LYS A 14 34.73 9.59 -4.79
CA LYS A 14 34.83 9.49 -3.33
C LYS A 14 33.47 9.04 -2.78
N ARG A 15 33.35 7.74 -2.49
CA ARG A 15 32.16 7.13 -1.86
C ARG A 15 31.81 7.88 -0.57
N ARG A 16 30.72 8.65 -0.60
CA ARG A 16 30.09 9.17 0.62
C ARG A 16 29.49 7.98 1.39
N PRO A 17 29.74 7.84 2.70
CA PRO A 17 29.03 6.84 3.48
C PRO A 17 27.54 7.17 3.48
N ARG A 18 26.71 6.26 2.97
CA ARG A 18 25.25 6.35 3.08
C ARG A 18 24.88 6.21 4.55
N SER A 19 24.73 7.33 5.25
CA SER A 19 23.94 7.37 6.49
C SER A 19 22.47 7.37 6.10
N GLY A 20 21.99 6.22 5.62
CA GLY A 20 20.57 5.95 5.46
C GLY A 20 20.02 5.55 6.82
N LYS A 21 19.71 6.54 7.67
CA LYS A 21 18.84 6.29 8.82
C LYS A 21 17.45 6.00 8.25
N ASN A 22 17.19 4.76 7.85
CA ASN A 22 15.84 4.26 7.64
C ASN A 22 15.19 4.15 9.03
N LYS A 23 14.81 5.30 9.59
CA LYS A 23 13.91 5.36 10.72
C LYS A 23 12.55 4.95 10.14
N VAL A 24 12.27 3.66 10.21
CA VAL A 24 10.91 3.14 10.04
C VAL A 24 10.11 3.78 11.17
N GLU A 25 9.43 4.90 10.86
CA GLU A 25 8.52 5.51 11.82
C GLU A 25 7.46 4.45 12.13
N PRO A 26 7.31 4.01 13.40
CA PRO A 26 6.19 3.16 13.75
C PRO A 26 4.94 3.95 13.39
N ARG A 27 4.15 3.42 12.46
CA ARG A 27 2.87 3.99 12.04
C ARG A 27 2.10 4.31 13.31
N ALA A 28 2.00 5.60 13.65
CA ALA A 28 1.33 6.02 14.87
C ALA A 28 -0.11 5.54 14.75
N GLN A 29 -0.44 4.45 15.46
CA GLN A 29 -1.78 3.88 15.51
C GLN A 29 -2.64 4.88 16.26
N THR A 30 -3.14 5.87 15.52
CA THR A 30 -4.03 6.87 16.06
C THR A 30 -5.35 6.16 16.33
N ALA A 31 -5.81 6.23 17.58
CA ALA A 31 -7.09 5.64 17.95
C ALA A 31 -8.20 6.13 17.00
N PRO A 32 -9.18 5.26 16.67
CA PRO A 32 -10.24 5.63 15.75
C PRO A 32 -11.05 6.80 16.33
N LYS A 33 -11.24 7.83 15.50
CA LYS A 33 -12.09 8.98 15.85
C LYS A 33 -13.55 8.54 15.86
N LYS A 34 -14.31 9.00 16.85
CA LYS A 34 -15.76 8.75 16.97
C LYS A 34 -16.54 9.93 16.39
N PHE A 35 -17.67 9.65 15.74
CA PHE A 35 -18.64 10.67 15.34
C PHE A 35 -20.05 10.21 15.71
N LEU A 36 -20.95 11.16 15.93
CA LEU A 36 -22.36 10.88 16.20
C LEU A 36 -23.14 10.89 14.90
N PHE A 37 -24.03 9.92 14.75
CA PHE A 37 -24.90 9.75 13.59
C PHE A 37 -26.34 10.01 14.00
N GLN A 38 -27.01 10.95 13.34
CA GLN A 38 -28.40 11.29 13.60
C GLN A 38 -29.28 10.90 12.40
N LEU A 39 -30.29 10.07 12.66
CA LEU A 39 -31.30 9.69 11.69
C LEU A 39 -32.23 10.86 11.37
N ARG A 40 -32.80 10.86 10.17
CA ARG A 40 -33.74 11.90 9.72
C ARG A 40 -35.17 11.51 10.05
N ALA A 41 -36.08 12.49 10.06
CA ALA A 41 -37.51 12.20 10.24
C ALA A 41 -38.15 11.56 9.00
N ARG A 42 -37.58 11.84 7.82
CA ARG A 42 -38.00 11.29 6.53
C ARG A 42 -36.76 11.03 5.67
N ASP A 43 -36.87 10.05 4.78
CA ASP A 43 -35.84 9.73 3.81
C ASP A 43 -35.59 10.91 2.86
N ASN A 44 -34.32 11.17 2.56
CA ASN A 44 -33.88 12.15 1.57
C ASN A 44 -32.60 11.66 0.85
N GLU A 45 -32.07 12.48 -0.07
CA GLU A 45 -30.88 12.13 -0.86
C GLU A 45 -29.62 11.85 -0.01
N TYR A 46 -29.53 12.38 1.21
CA TYR A 46 -28.34 12.32 2.06
C TYR A 46 -28.63 11.74 3.46
N GLY A 47 -29.73 11.03 3.64
CA GLY A 47 -30.21 10.69 4.96
C GLY A 47 -31.41 9.75 4.93
N VAL A 48 -31.42 8.86 5.91
CA VAL A 48 -32.45 7.85 6.07
C VAL A 48 -33.22 8.07 7.36
N SER A 49 -34.49 7.68 7.33
CA SER A 49 -35.40 7.66 8.47
C SER A 49 -35.12 6.47 9.37
N GLU A 50 -35.62 6.56 10.60
CA GLU A 50 -35.53 5.48 11.59
C GLU A 50 -36.25 4.20 11.13
N GLU A 51 -37.39 4.36 10.44
CA GLU A 51 -38.13 3.23 9.89
C GLU A 51 -37.30 2.47 8.85
N THR A 52 -36.75 3.19 7.87
CA THR A 52 -35.91 2.58 6.82
C THR A 52 -34.65 1.97 7.40
N PHE A 53 -34.01 2.63 8.36
CA PHE A 53 -32.83 2.12 9.04
C PHE A 53 -33.12 0.83 9.82
N THR A 54 -34.26 0.75 10.49
CA THR A 54 -34.66 -0.44 11.26
C THR A 54 -34.96 -1.63 10.35
N ARG A 55 -35.72 -1.40 9.27
CA ARG A 55 -35.96 -2.44 8.26
C ARG A 55 -34.67 -2.97 7.65
N LEU A 56 -33.70 -2.09 7.36
CA LEU A 56 -32.40 -2.53 6.85
C LEU A 56 -31.62 -3.38 7.84
N MET A 57 -31.71 -3.11 9.14
CA MET A 57 -31.08 -3.95 10.16
C MET A 57 -31.70 -5.33 10.22
N GLU A 58 -33.04 -5.41 10.18
CA GLU A 58 -33.79 -6.68 10.20
C GLU A 58 -33.52 -7.52 8.95
N GLU A 59 -33.55 -6.91 7.76
CA GLU A 59 -33.35 -7.62 6.49
C GLU A 59 -31.91 -8.13 6.30
N LEU A 60 -30.93 -7.45 6.90
CA LEU A 60 -29.51 -7.81 6.78
C LEU A 60 -28.98 -8.56 8.01
N ASP A 61 -29.80 -8.72 9.06
CA ASP A 61 -29.40 -9.22 10.38
C ASP A 61 -28.13 -8.51 10.93
N LEU A 62 -28.09 -7.17 10.82
CA LEU A 62 -26.94 -6.36 11.24
C LEU A 62 -27.27 -5.41 12.38
N ASN A 63 -26.26 -5.12 13.22
CA ASN A 63 -26.34 -4.03 14.19
C ASN A 63 -26.25 -2.65 13.50
N GLN A 64 -26.74 -1.60 14.19
CA GLN A 64 -26.67 -0.20 13.76
C GLN A 64 -25.27 0.20 13.27
N THR A 65 -24.23 -0.12 14.06
CA THR A 65 -22.85 0.23 13.74
C THR A 65 -22.34 -0.49 12.49
N GLU A 66 -22.68 -1.78 12.37
CA GLU A 66 -22.27 -2.61 11.23
C GLU A 66 -22.95 -2.16 9.95
N LEU A 67 -24.24 -1.82 10.02
CA LEU A 67 -25.01 -1.28 8.91
C LEU A 67 -24.38 0.04 8.40
N VAL A 68 -24.02 0.95 9.31
CA VAL A 68 -23.34 2.22 8.95
C VAL A 68 -21.98 1.95 8.30
N HIS A 69 -21.17 1.04 8.85
CA HIS A 69 -19.89 0.68 8.24
C HIS A 69 -20.04 0.05 6.86
N LYS A 70 -21.04 -0.83 6.69
CA LYS A 70 -21.35 -1.47 5.41
C LYS A 70 -21.77 -0.43 4.37
N ALA A 71 -22.66 0.49 4.73
CA ALA A 71 -23.09 1.57 3.85
C ALA A 71 -21.93 2.47 3.42
N LEU A 72 -21.07 2.88 4.36
CA LEU A 72 -19.88 3.68 4.06
C LEU A 72 -18.89 2.91 3.18
N ARG A 73 -18.76 1.59 3.38
CA ARG A 73 -17.90 0.75 2.55
C ARG A 73 -18.41 0.66 1.11
N TYR A 74 -19.71 0.53 0.89
CA TYR A 74 -20.29 0.57 -0.46
C TYR A 74 -20.05 1.92 -1.12
N LEU A 75 -20.36 3.02 -0.44
CA LEU A 75 -20.13 4.36 -0.98
C LEU A 75 -18.64 4.60 -1.29
N ALA A 76 -17.73 4.12 -0.45
CA ALA A 76 -16.30 4.20 -0.69
C ALA A 76 -15.87 3.39 -1.91
N HIS A 77 -16.46 2.22 -2.15
CA HIS A 77 -16.17 1.43 -3.34
C HIS A 77 -16.63 2.13 -4.62
N ASP A 78 -17.78 2.79 -4.58
CA ASP A 78 -18.37 3.45 -5.75
C ASP A 78 -17.71 4.80 -6.07
N VAL A 79 -17.25 5.53 -5.05
CA VAL A 79 -16.76 6.92 -5.20
C VAL A 79 -15.24 7.02 -5.19
N LEU A 80 -14.54 6.18 -4.42
CA LEU A 80 -13.09 6.28 -4.32
C LEU A 80 -12.43 5.49 -5.45
N PRO A 81 -11.36 6.01 -6.09
CA PRO A 81 -10.61 5.25 -7.06
C PRO A 81 -10.04 4.00 -6.38
N ALA A 82 -10.42 2.84 -6.90
CA ALA A 82 -9.75 1.60 -6.52
C ALA A 82 -8.28 1.68 -6.95
N TYR A 83 -7.42 0.97 -6.22
CA TYR A 83 -6.07 0.70 -6.74
C TYR A 83 -6.20 0.03 -8.10
N GLU A 84 -5.28 0.35 -9.00
CA GLU A 84 -5.18 -0.40 -10.24
C GLU A 84 -5.05 -1.89 -9.93
N PRO A 85 -5.76 -2.76 -10.67
CA PRO A 85 -5.56 -4.19 -10.54
C PRO A 85 -4.07 -4.51 -10.62
N ASP A 86 -3.59 -5.39 -9.74
CA ASP A 86 -2.20 -5.80 -9.78
C ASP A 86 -1.86 -6.38 -11.15
N ASN A 87 -0.63 -6.16 -11.62
CA ASN A 87 -0.15 -6.66 -12.91
C ASN A 87 0.07 -8.19 -12.91
N GLY A 88 -0.37 -8.87 -11.86
CA GLY A 88 -0.21 -10.29 -11.64
C GLY A 88 1.17 -10.64 -11.08
N PRO A 89 1.49 -11.94 -11.02
CA PRO A 89 2.81 -12.41 -10.62
C PRO A 89 3.90 -11.81 -11.52
N LEU A 90 5.07 -11.55 -10.94
CA LEU A 90 6.23 -11.11 -11.72
C LEU A 90 6.55 -12.14 -12.81
N THR A 91 6.78 -11.64 -14.02
CA THR A 91 7.24 -12.44 -15.15
C THR A 91 8.69 -12.87 -14.97
N ASP A 92 9.10 -13.97 -15.61
CA ASP A 92 10.49 -14.45 -15.55
C ASP A 92 11.51 -13.39 -15.98
N ALA A 93 11.14 -12.54 -16.95
CA ALA A 93 11.96 -11.42 -17.38
C ALA A 93 12.15 -10.36 -16.27
N GLN A 94 11.10 -10.10 -15.49
CA GLN A 94 11.16 -9.21 -14.34
C GLN A 94 12.00 -9.82 -13.22
N HIS A 95 11.87 -11.13 -12.98
CA HIS A 95 12.73 -11.85 -12.05
C HIS A 95 14.21 -11.77 -12.43
N ALA A 96 14.54 -12.03 -13.71
CA ALA A 96 15.91 -11.90 -14.20
C ALA A 96 16.46 -10.48 -14.03
N THR A 97 15.65 -9.47 -14.35
CA THR A 97 16.02 -8.06 -14.16
C THR A 97 16.27 -7.74 -12.69
N ILE A 98 15.41 -8.23 -11.79
CA ILE A 98 15.57 -8.03 -10.34
C ILE A 98 16.86 -8.69 -9.83
N SER A 99 17.17 -9.92 -10.27
CA SER A 99 18.41 -10.61 -9.91
C SER A 99 19.65 -9.90 -10.42
N GLU A 100 19.62 -9.38 -11.65
CA GLU A 100 20.72 -8.60 -12.22
C GLU A 100 20.94 -7.28 -11.45
N MET A 101 19.85 -6.57 -11.12
CA MET A 101 19.90 -5.29 -10.40
C MET A 101 20.23 -5.44 -8.91
N SER A 102 19.82 -6.55 -8.27
CA SER A 102 20.09 -6.80 -6.84
C SER A 102 21.56 -7.08 -6.59
N GLY A 103 22.28 -7.59 -7.60
CA GLY A 103 23.68 -8.01 -7.47
C GLY A 103 23.87 -9.15 -6.47
N MET A 104 22.77 -9.82 -6.08
CA MET A 104 22.75 -10.97 -5.19
C MET A 104 22.15 -12.14 -5.97
N GLU A 105 23.01 -12.99 -6.51
CA GLU A 105 22.62 -14.38 -6.78
C GLU A 105 22.64 -15.09 -5.43
N ILE A 106 21.45 -15.32 -4.86
CA ILE A 106 21.31 -16.13 -3.66
C ILE A 106 21.47 -17.58 -4.11
N SER A 107 22.59 -18.19 -3.77
CA SER A 107 22.83 -19.61 -4.03
C SER A 107 22.08 -20.47 -3.02
N GLU A 108 21.85 -21.75 -3.33
CA GLU A 108 21.23 -22.69 -2.37
C GLU A 108 22.02 -22.78 -1.05
N GLU A 109 23.33 -22.53 -1.10
CA GLU A 109 24.23 -22.48 0.05
C GLU A 109 23.96 -21.27 0.97
N ASP A 110 23.53 -20.13 0.42
CA ASP A 110 23.18 -18.93 1.19
C ASP A 110 21.88 -19.10 1.98
N LEU A 111 20.93 -19.86 1.40
CA LEU A 111 19.66 -20.21 2.04
C LEU A 111 19.85 -21.18 3.21
N ASP A 112 20.94 -21.93 3.23
CA ASP A 112 21.30 -22.87 4.28
C ASP A 112 22.01 -22.21 5.49
N SER A 113 22.26 -20.90 5.41
CA SER A 113 22.90 -20.13 6.47
C SER A 113 22.02 -20.03 7.73
N PRO A 114 22.63 -19.90 8.92
CA PRO A 114 21.90 -19.82 10.20
C PRO A 114 21.03 -18.56 10.35
N LEU A 115 21.06 -17.65 9.37
CA LEU A 115 20.20 -16.46 9.34
C LEU A 115 18.77 -16.78 8.87
N PHE A 116 18.60 -17.88 8.12
CA PHE A 116 17.32 -18.32 7.56
C PHE A 116 16.78 -19.61 8.22
N LYS A 117 17.42 -20.09 9.30
CA LYS A 117 17.01 -21.26 10.10
C LYS A 117 16.44 -20.84 11.45
#